data_AF-S5TIH5-F1
#
_entry.id   AF-S5TIH5-F1
#
_cell.length_a   1.000
_cell.length_b   1.000
_cell.length_c   1.000
_cell.angle_alpha   90.00
_cell.angle_beta   90.00
_cell.angle_gamma   90.00
#
_symmetry.space_group_name_H-M   'P 1'
#
loop_
_entity.id
_entity.type
_entity.pdbx_description
1 polymer ?
#
loop_
_entity_poly.entity_id
_entity_poly.type
_entity_poly.pdbx_seq_one_letter_code
_entity_poly.pdbx_strand_id
1 'polypeptide(L)'
;MPPPTYPLAPTALGEARAYEVEELALGPAWNHAASTDLLQVSLAPNPVTGGWFVRTRHGALGQLNAEAREEYPQLQRVHRSGMEPATIAQLSHLGDGLLAMDVLLPAPPFAVPRNALPAAALLLPQGEGLLLDTSTADGVSAEEIAAVSPAQLLVTLSSVADEVVAVYDNRPLGVLPAARTPLGFAGQVAAFQQAGTPLAARAFCGDNLIAVDVAADLIDAAQPLPALSEPPPQPYQPIDLSADWEALIDATEVSLDPPRGPRPVAGP
;
A
#
# COMPACT_ATOMS: atom_id res chain seq x y z
N MET A 1 -3.95 22.83 -6.72
CA MET A 1 -2.87 21.86 -6.95
C MET A 1 -3.45 20.48 -6.64
N PRO A 2 -3.25 19.46 -7.48
CA PRO A 2 -3.71 18.10 -7.15
C PRO A 2 -3.03 17.65 -5.83
N PRO A 3 -3.72 16.86 -5.00
CA PRO A 3 -3.13 16.34 -3.76
C PRO A 3 -1.91 15.46 -4.08
N PRO A 4 -0.95 15.35 -3.13
CA PRO A 4 0.14 14.39 -3.26
C PRO A 4 -0.40 12.96 -3.34
N THR A 5 0.37 12.08 -3.98
CA THR A 5 -0.01 10.68 -4.17
C THR A 5 0.85 9.75 -3.32
N TYR A 6 0.28 8.61 -2.94
CA TYR A 6 0.98 7.53 -2.27
C TYR A 6 1.03 6.30 -3.19
N PRO A 7 2.23 5.84 -3.62
CA PRO A 7 2.33 4.76 -4.59
C PRO A 7 2.06 3.39 -3.94
N LEU A 8 0.96 2.77 -4.35
CA LEU A 8 0.61 1.40 -4.00
C LEU A 8 1.45 0.41 -4.82
N ALA A 9 1.53 -0.83 -4.35
CA ALA A 9 1.92 -1.94 -5.21
C ALA A 9 0.70 -2.30 -6.09
N PRO A 10 0.82 -2.39 -7.42
CA PRO A 10 -0.34 -2.76 -8.24
C PRO A 10 -0.64 -4.27 -8.19
N THR A 11 0.35 -5.09 -7.85
CA THR A 11 0.20 -6.53 -7.61
C THR A 11 0.83 -6.90 -6.25
N ALA A 12 0.43 -8.04 -5.69
CA ALA A 12 1.12 -8.69 -4.58
C ALA A 12 1.38 -10.16 -4.96
N LEU A 13 2.62 -10.63 -4.83
CA LEU A 13 3.00 -12.01 -5.19
C LEU A 13 2.69 -12.38 -6.66
N GLY A 14 2.70 -11.40 -7.57
CA GLY A 14 2.34 -11.59 -8.97
C GLY A 14 0.83 -11.61 -9.24
N GLU A 15 -0.01 -11.44 -8.22
CA GLU A 15 -1.46 -11.41 -8.34
C GLU A 15 -2.01 -9.98 -8.21
N ALA A 16 -2.97 -9.64 -9.06
CA ALA A 16 -3.76 -8.43 -8.97
C ALA A 16 -5.24 -8.74 -9.13
N ARG A 17 -6.06 -7.88 -8.53
CA ARG A 17 -7.50 -7.80 -8.71
C ARG A 17 -7.75 -6.63 -9.66
N ALA A 18 -8.44 -6.93 -10.76
CA ALA A 18 -8.83 -5.96 -11.77
C ALA A 18 -10.24 -5.43 -11.46
N TYR A 19 -10.38 -4.11 -11.40
CA TYR A 19 -11.66 -3.44 -11.17
C TYR A 19 -12.02 -2.60 -12.39
N GLU A 20 -13.11 -2.96 -13.06
CA GLU A 20 -13.60 -2.26 -14.24
C GLU A 20 -13.93 -0.80 -13.91
N VAL A 21 -13.45 0.11 -14.76
CA VAL A 21 -13.76 1.53 -14.67
C VAL A 21 -15.06 1.83 -15.40
N GLU A 22 -16.06 2.21 -14.62
CA GLU A 22 -17.36 2.66 -15.10
C GLU A 22 -17.27 4.09 -15.66
N GLU A 23 -18.16 4.40 -16.61
CA GLU A 23 -18.29 5.73 -17.23
C GLU A 23 -16.96 6.25 -17.82
N LEU A 24 -16.19 5.37 -18.47
CA LEU A 24 -14.89 5.70 -19.04
C LEU A 24 -14.98 6.84 -20.07
N ALA A 25 -14.27 7.92 -19.80
CA ALA A 25 -14.07 9.05 -20.70
C ALA A 25 -13.12 8.64 -21.84
N LEU A 26 -13.69 8.25 -22.98
CA LEU A 26 -12.95 7.72 -24.13
C LEU A 26 -11.90 8.67 -24.70
N GLY A 27 -12.16 9.98 -24.75
CA GLY A 27 -11.22 10.96 -25.31
C GLY A 27 -9.87 10.97 -24.57
N PRO A 28 -9.85 11.22 -23.25
CA PRO A 28 -8.66 11.08 -22.43
C PRO A 28 -8.03 9.68 -22.49
N ALA A 29 -8.84 8.61 -22.48
CA ALA A 29 -8.32 7.23 -22.54
C ALA A 29 -7.56 6.95 -23.84
N TRP A 30 -8.08 7.39 -24.99
CA TRP A 30 -7.44 7.23 -26.30
C TRP A 30 -6.10 7.96 -26.42
N ASN A 31 -5.96 9.12 -25.77
CA ASN A 31 -4.67 9.82 -25.73
C ASN A 31 -3.57 9.00 -25.04
N HIS A 32 -3.96 8.09 -24.13
CA HIS A 32 -3.03 7.21 -23.42
C HIS A 32 -2.80 5.89 -24.16
N ALA A 33 -3.84 5.34 -24.80
CA ALA A 33 -3.79 4.12 -25.60
C ALA A 33 -2.68 4.12 -26.66
N ALA A 34 -2.36 5.29 -27.22
CA ALA A 34 -1.30 5.44 -28.22
C ALA A 34 0.13 5.24 -27.68
N SER A 35 0.30 5.17 -26.35
CA SER A 35 1.62 5.20 -25.71
C SER A 35 1.95 3.95 -24.90
N THR A 36 0.97 3.33 -24.25
CA THR A 36 1.13 2.15 -23.38
C THR A 36 -0.24 1.64 -22.97
N ASP A 37 -0.36 0.32 -22.77
CA ASP A 37 -1.56 -0.32 -22.21
C ASP A 37 -1.66 -0.13 -20.69
N LEU A 38 -0.60 0.36 -20.03
CA LEU A 38 -0.57 0.63 -18.60
C LEU A 38 -0.48 2.12 -18.31
N LEU A 39 -1.38 2.62 -17.47
CA LEU A 39 -1.49 4.04 -17.13
C LEU A 39 -1.43 4.25 -15.62
N GLN A 40 -0.60 5.18 -15.17
CA GLN A 40 -0.59 5.61 -13.76
C GLN A 40 -1.86 6.41 -13.45
N VAL A 41 -2.58 5.98 -12.42
CA VAL A 41 -3.84 6.59 -11.97
C VAL A 41 -3.83 6.82 -10.47
N SER A 42 -4.61 7.80 -10.01
CA SER A 42 -4.93 8.00 -8.61
C SER A 42 -6.41 7.75 -8.34
N LEU A 43 -6.71 7.32 -7.12
CA LEU A 43 -8.07 7.07 -6.65
C LEU A 43 -8.49 8.20 -5.72
N ALA A 44 -9.44 9.02 -6.13
CA ALA A 44 -9.98 10.10 -5.29
C ALA A 44 -11.37 9.72 -4.77
N PRO A 45 -11.77 10.06 -3.54
CA PRO A 45 -13.11 9.75 -3.05
C PRO A 45 -14.20 10.39 -3.93
N ASN A 46 -15.21 9.61 -4.32
CA ASN A 46 -16.41 10.13 -5.00
C ASN A 46 -17.56 10.24 -3.99
N PRO A 47 -17.93 11.46 -3.53
CA PRO A 47 -19.00 11.63 -2.54
C PRO A 47 -20.41 11.42 -3.13
N VAL A 48 -20.55 11.41 -4.46
CA VAL A 48 -21.86 11.23 -5.12
C VAL A 48 -22.21 9.76 -5.19
N THR A 49 -21.28 8.91 -5.65
CA THR A 49 -21.52 7.47 -5.83
C THR A 49 -21.09 6.64 -4.62
N GLY A 50 -20.32 7.23 -3.71
CA GLY A 50 -19.69 6.52 -2.59
C GLY A 50 -18.39 5.79 -2.97
N GLY A 51 -18.09 5.60 -4.26
CA GLY A 51 -16.88 4.91 -4.73
C GLY A 51 -15.65 5.80 -4.87
N TRP A 52 -14.86 5.59 -5.93
CA TRP A 52 -13.69 6.40 -6.26
C TRP A 52 -13.78 6.98 -7.66
N PHE A 53 -13.33 8.22 -7.83
CA PHE A 53 -12.91 8.72 -9.14
C PHE A 53 -11.55 8.14 -9.49
N VAL A 54 -11.42 7.61 -10.71
CA VAL A 54 -10.13 7.22 -11.30
C VAL A 54 -9.59 8.41 -12.07
N ARG A 55 -8.39 8.87 -11.72
CA ARG A 55 -7.83 10.13 -12.22
C ARG A 55 -6.42 9.97 -12.72
N THR A 56 -6.03 10.86 -13.63
CA THR A 56 -4.63 11.15 -13.94
C THR A 56 -4.30 12.57 -13.50
N ARG A 57 -3.04 12.98 -13.67
CA ARG A 57 -2.64 14.39 -13.52
C ARG A 57 -3.42 15.35 -14.44
N HIS A 58 -4.05 14.84 -15.48
CA HIS A 58 -4.73 15.63 -16.53
C HIS A 58 -6.25 15.68 -16.37
N GLY A 59 -6.85 14.87 -15.50
CA GLY A 59 -8.29 14.84 -15.30
C GLY A 59 -8.83 13.50 -14.81
N ALA A 60 -10.14 13.42 -14.63
CA ALA A 60 -10.83 12.17 -14.32
C ALA A 60 -10.98 11.32 -15.60
N LEU A 61 -10.80 10.01 -15.47
CA LEU A 61 -11.01 9.02 -16.52
C LEU A 61 -12.35 8.31 -16.38
N GLY A 62 -12.85 8.15 -15.16
CA GLY A 62 -14.08 7.41 -14.87
C GLY A 62 -14.19 7.17 -13.38
N GLN A 63 -14.88 6.10 -12.98
CA GLN A 63 -15.10 5.78 -11.57
C GLN A 63 -15.08 4.28 -11.28
N LEU A 64 -14.75 3.95 -10.03
CA LEU A 64 -15.00 2.65 -9.41
C LEU A 64 -16.20 2.80 -8.47
N ASN A 65 -17.00 1.74 -8.37
CA ASN A 65 -18.23 1.74 -7.56
C ASN A 65 -17.95 1.68 -6.03
N ALA A 66 -19.01 1.78 -5.24
CA ALA A 66 -18.92 1.78 -3.78
C ALA A 66 -18.44 0.44 -3.22
N GLU A 67 -18.83 -0.69 -3.82
CA GLU A 67 -18.43 -2.04 -3.40
C GLU A 67 -16.91 -2.20 -3.50
N ALA A 68 -16.31 -1.78 -4.62
CA ALA A 68 -14.86 -1.77 -4.78
C ALA A 68 -14.16 -0.93 -3.71
N ARG A 69 -14.75 0.17 -3.26
CA ARG A 69 -14.18 0.99 -2.17
C ARG A 69 -14.32 0.32 -0.79
N GLU A 70 -15.45 -0.31 -0.53
CA GLU A 70 -15.72 -1.01 0.73
C GLU A 70 -14.75 -2.17 0.96
N GLU A 71 -14.27 -2.82 -0.11
CA GLU A 71 -13.25 -3.87 -0.04
C GLU A 71 -11.87 -3.37 0.44
N TYR A 72 -11.58 -2.06 0.38
CA TYR A 72 -10.27 -1.50 0.74
C TYR A 72 -10.35 -0.42 1.83
N PRO A 73 -10.81 -0.76 3.05
CA PRO A 73 -10.86 0.19 4.16
C PRO A 73 -9.48 0.79 4.50
N GLN A 74 -8.38 0.06 4.26
CA GLN A 74 -7.00 0.51 4.45
C GLN A 74 -6.62 1.71 3.59
N LEU A 75 -7.26 1.93 2.43
CA LEU A 75 -7.00 3.12 1.61
C LEU A 75 -7.52 4.40 2.26
N GLN A 76 -8.44 4.31 3.23
CA GLN A 76 -8.83 5.47 4.04
C GLN A 76 -7.65 6.04 4.83
N ARG A 77 -6.68 5.20 5.23
CA ARG A 77 -5.46 5.65 5.92
C ARG A 77 -4.64 6.59 5.05
N VAL A 78 -4.53 6.29 3.75
CA VAL A 78 -3.85 7.14 2.77
C VAL A 78 -4.57 8.49 2.64
N HIS A 79 -5.89 8.46 2.50
CA HIS A 79 -6.72 9.67 2.40
C HIS A 79 -6.66 10.56 3.64
N ARG A 80 -6.78 9.96 4.82
CA ARG A 80 -6.67 10.68 6.10
C ARG A 80 -5.26 11.23 6.33
N SER A 81 -4.24 10.63 5.70
CA SER A 81 -2.89 11.19 5.62
C SER A 81 -2.73 12.32 4.58
N GLY A 82 -3.83 12.78 3.97
CA GLY A 82 -3.83 13.90 3.01
C GLY A 82 -3.34 13.53 1.61
N MET A 83 -3.29 12.24 1.27
CA MET A 83 -2.80 11.74 -0.03
C MET A 83 -3.89 10.99 -0.80
N GLU A 84 -3.71 10.87 -2.12
CA GLU A 84 -4.47 9.95 -2.96
C GLU A 84 -3.66 8.66 -3.22
N PRO A 85 -4.24 7.47 -3.05
CA PRO A 85 -3.59 6.24 -3.49
C PRO A 85 -3.35 6.27 -5.00
N ALA A 86 -2.13 5.94 -5.42
CA ALA A 86 -1.74 5.82 -6.82
C ALA A 86 -1.39 4.37 -7.17
N THR A 87 -1.91 3.90 -8.30
CA THR A 87 -1.68 2.55 -8.83
C THR A 87 -1.66 2.61 -10.36
N ILE A 88 -1.67 1.46 -11.02
CA ILE A 88 -1.81 1.35 -12.48
C ILE A 88 -3.23 0.94 -12.87
N ALA A 89 -3.67 1.45 -14.00
CA ALA A 89 -4.80 0.94 -14.75
C ALA A 89 -4.31 0.29 -16.04
N GLN A 90 -4.91 -0.84 -16.41
CA GLN A 90 -4.70 -1.51 -17.68
C GLN A 90 -5.79 -1.10 -18.66
N LEU A 91 -5.39 -0.71 -19.86
CA LEU A 91 -6.28 -0.39 -20.97
C LEU A 91 -6.37 -1.59 -21.92
N SER A 92 -7.58 -1.95 -22.31
CA SER A 92 -7.87 -3.07 -23.20
C SER A 92 -8.65 -2.61 -24.41
N HIS A 93 -8.18 -2.99 -25.60
CA HIS A 93 -8.89 -2.75 -26.86
C HIS A 93 -9.90 -3.87 -27.10
N LEU A 94 -11.20 -3.53 -27.06
CA LEU A 94 -12.27 -4.51 -27.23
C LEU A 94 -12.68 -4.74 -28.70
N GLY A 95 -12.13 -3.96 -29.63
CA GLY A 95 -12.56 -3.91 -31.03
C GLY A 95 -13.56 -2.77 -31.29
N ASP A 96 -13.82 -2.47 -32.57
CA ASP A 96 -14.80 -1.45 -33.01
C ASP A 96 -14.63 -0.04 -32.41
N GLY A 97 -13.39 0.32 -32.04
CA GLY A 97 -13.07 1.61 -31.41
C GLY A 97 -13.44 1.71 -29.93
N LEU A 98 -13.85 0.59 -29.31
CA LEU A 98 -14.18 0.49 -27.90
C LEU A 98 -12.92 0.22 -27.06
N LEU A 99 -12.89 0.85 -25.89
CA LEU A 99 -11.87 0.68 -24.87
C LEU A 99 -12.54 0.24 -23.57
N ALA A 100 -11.92 -0.70 -22.87
CA ALA A 100 -12.15 -0.96 -21.47
C ALA A 100 -10.91 -0.59 -20.68
N MET A 101 -11.11 -0.28 -19.40
CA MET A 101 -10.01 0.03 -18.50
C MET A 101 -10.27 -0.61 -17.15
N ASP A 102 -9.25 -1.27 -16.61
CA ASP A 102 -9.28 -1.92 -15.31
C ASP A 102 -8.24 -1.31 -14.39
N VAL A 103 -8.63 -0.88 -13.19
CA VAL A 103 -7.67 -0.50 -12.15
C VAL A 103 -7.13 -1.76 -11.49
N LEU A 104 -5.80 -1.88 -11.41
CA LEU A 104 -5.14 -3.00 -10.77
C LEU A 104 -4.82 -2.67 -9.31
N LEU A 105 -5.29 -3.51 -8.40
CA LEU A 105 -5.00 -3.45 -6.97
C LEU A 105 -4.58 -4.83 -6.46
N PRO A 106 -3.68 -4.91 -5.47
CA PRO A 106 -3.36 -6.18 -4.82
C PRO A 106 -4.52 -6.59 -3.92
N ALA A 107 -4.49 -7.80 -3.36
CA ALA A 107 -5.48 -8.17 -2.36
C ALA A 107 -5.52 -7.15 -1.19
N PRO A 108 -6.69 -6.86 -0.59
CA PRO A 108 -6.82 -5.76 0.36
C PRO A 108 -5.78 -5.72 1.49
N PRO A 109 -5.43 -6.84 2.16
CA PRO A 109 -4.41 -6.82 3.21
C PRO A 109 -3.01 -6.36 2.76
N PHE A 110 -2.75 -6.39 1.45
CA PHE A 110 -1.47 -6.06 0.83
C PHE A 110 -1.43 -4.68 0.17
N ALA A 111 -2.52 -3.91 0.20
CA ALA A 111 -2.59 -2.63 -0.51
C ALA A 111 -1.80 -1.51 0.18
N VAL A 112 -1.82 -1.48 1.51
CA VAL A 112 -1.15 -0.42 2.29
C VAL A 112 -0.24 -1.08 3.34
N PRO A 113 1.05 -0.72 3.39
CA PRO A 113 1.98 -1.32 4.34
C PRO A 113 1.63 -0.99 5.79
N ARG A 114 1.82 -1.94 6.72
CA ARG A 114 1.52 -1.73 8.15
C ARG A 114 2.53 -0.81 8.86
N ASN A 115 3.74 -0.67 8.33
CA ASN A 115 4.79 0.18 8.89
C ASN A 115 5.18 1.31 7.93
N ALA A 116 6.03 2.21 8.41
CA ALA A 116 6.65 3.27 7.61
C ALA A 116 8.10 2.91 7.29
N LEU A 117 8.63 3.46 6.19
CA LEU A 117 10.07 3.39 5.91
C LEU A 117 10.86 4.30 6.85
N PRO A 118 12.11 3.93 7.18
CA PRO A 118 13.08 4.87 7.72
C PRO A 118 13.27 6.07 6.78
N ALA A 119 13.46 7.27 7.34
CA ALA A 119 13.43 8.52 6.58
C ALA A 119 14.44 8.63 5.41
N ALA A 120 15.58 7.95 5.50
CA ALA A 120 16.62 7.95 4.46
C ALA A 120 16.53 6.77 3.47
N ALA A 121 15.56 5.85 3.67
CA ALA A 121 15.46 4.66 2.87
C ALA A 121 14.79 4.93 1.50
N LEU A 122 15.26 4.24 0.46
CA LEU A 122 14.69 4.29 -0.88
C LEU A 122 13.96 2.98 -1.17
N LEU A 123 12.70 3.07 -1.57
CA LEU A 123 11.90 1.90 -1.93
C LEU A 123 12.20 1.48 -3.36
N LEU A 124 12.54 0.20 -3.54
CA LEU A 124 12.67 -0.41 -4.85
C LEU A 124 11.31 -0.39 -5.59
N PRO A 125 11.34 -0.22 -6.93
CA PRO A 125 10.18 -0.50 -7.76
C PRO A 125 9.68 -1.93 -7.58
N GLN A 126 8.45 -2.18 -8.00
CA GLN A 126 7.92 -3.54 -8.06
C GLN A 126 8.72 -4.37 -9.08
N GLY A 127 9.04 -5.60 -8.70
CA GLY A 127 9.74 -6.60 -9.50
C GLY A 127 9.25 -8.01 -9.17
N GLU A 128 10.17 -8.91 -8.86
CA GLU A 128 9.87 -10.31 -8.59
C GLU A 128 9.68 -10.55 -7.08
N GLY A 129 8.61 -11.28 -6.72
CA GLY A 129 8.41 -11.76 -5.36
C GLY A 129 9.32 -12.94 -5.04
N LEU A 130 10.38 -12.71 -4.27
CA LEU A 130 11.32 -13.73 -3.83
C LEU A 130 10.93 -14.27 -2.45
N LEU A 131 10.68 -15.58 -2.35
CA LEU A 131 10.38 -16.22 -1.07
C LEU A 131 11.61 -16.14 -0.15
N LEU A 132 11.43 -15.53 1.01
CA LEU A 132 12.49 -15.31 1.98
C LEU A 132 12.80 -16.61 2.73
N ASP A 133 14.09 -16.94 2.89
CA ASP A 133 14.51 -18.02 3.78
C ASP A 133 14.55 -17.51 5.22
N THR A 134 13.45 -17.72 5.95
CA THR A 134 13.29 -17.32 7.36
C THR A 134 13.99 -18.28 8.33
N SER A 135 14.47 -19.45 7.88
CA SER A 135 15.14 -20.42 8.75
C SER A 135 16.50 -19.94 9.26
N THR A 136 17.04 -18.93 8.58
CA THR A 136 18.32 -18.28 8.89
C THR A 136 18.20 -17.17 9.94
N ALA A 137 16.98 -16.73 10.26
CA ALA A 137 16.73 -15.63 11.18
C ALA A 137 16.40 -16.14 12.59
N ASP A 138 17.20 -15.73 13.56
CA ASP A 138 16.93 -16.01 14.97
C ASP A 138 15.64 -15.29 15.41
N GLY A 139 14.70 -16.06 15.97
CA GLY A 139 13.49 -15.51 16.56
C GLY A 139 12.47 -14.99 15.53
N VAL A 140 12.40 -15.61 14.35
CA VAL A 140 11.28 -15.48 13.41
C VAL A 140 10.52 -16.81 13.41
N SER A 141 9.54 -16.92 14.30
CA SER A 141 8.66 -18.08 14.41
C SER A 141 7.49 -17.99 13.42
N ALA A 142 6.90 -19.14 13.08
CA ALA A 142 5.66 -19.19 12.31
C ALA A 142 4.52 -18.43 13.03
N GLU A 143 4.51 -18.41 14.36
CA GLU A 143 3.54 -17.66 15.17
C GLU A 143 3.70 -16.15 14.99
N GLU A 144 4.93 -15.63 14.95
CA GLU A 144 5.19 -14.20 14.69
C GLU A 144 4.79 -13.80 13.27
N ILE A 145 5.07 -14.65 12.27
CA ILE A 145 4.63 -14.41 10.89
C ILE A 145 3.10 -14.42 10.81
N ALA A 146 2.46 -15.39 11.46
CA ALA A 146 1.00 -15.48 11.51
C ALA A 146 0.36 -14.27 12.21
N ALA A 147 0.99 -13.71 13.24
CA ALA A 147 0.48 -12.54 13.96
C ALA A 147 0.46 -11.27 13.09
N VAL A 148 1.35 -11.15 12.11
CA VAL A 148 1.39 -10.02 11.17
C VAL A 148 0.65 -10.32 9.86
N SER A 149 0.45 -11.58 9.50
CA SER A 149 -0.22 -12.01 8.27
C SER A 149 -1.77 -11.94 8.37
N PRO A 150 -2.49 -11.68 7.27
CA PRO A 150 -2.00 -11.16 6.01
C PRO A 150 -1.64 -9.66 6.11
N ALA A 151 -0.49 -9.29 5.56
CA ALA A 151 -0.04 -7.90 5.52
C ALA A 151 1.03 -7.63 4.48
N GLN A 152 1.09 -6.37 4.07
CA GLN A 152 2.29 -5.79 3.47
C GLN A 152 3.14 -5.12 4.56
N LEU A 153 4.45 -5.36 4.53
CA LEU A 153 5.47 -4.68 5.32
C LEU A 153 6.45 -3.97 4.38
N LEU A 154 7.14 -2.98 4.92
CA LEU A 154 8.29 -2.33 4.30
C LEU A 154 9.53 -2.81 5.05
N VAL A 155 10.46 -3.43 4.34
CA VAL A 155 11.69 -4.00 4.91
C VAL A 155 12.89 -3.30 4.32
N THR A 156 13.91 -3.02 5.11
CA THR A 156 15.21 -2.58 4.57
C THR A 156 16.02 -3.78 4.15
N LEU A 157 16.82 -3.63 3.11
CA LEU A 157 17.75 -4.64 2.62
C LEU A 157 19.14 -4.33 3.15
N SER A 158 19.81 -5.35 3.69
CA SER A 158 21.19 -5.26 4.16
C SER A 158 22.04 -6.32 3.48
N SER A 159 23.31 -5.99 3.23
CA SER A 159 24.28 -6.94 2.69
C SER A 159 25.17 -7.45 3.81
N VAL A 160 25.16 -8.76 4.04
CA VAL A 160 25.96 -9.43 5.08
C VAL A 160 26.60 -10.66 4.45
N ALA A 161 27.94 -10.74 4.47
CA ALA A 161 28.68 -11.86 3.90
C ALA A 161 28.30 -12.22 2.45
N ASP A 162 28.00 -11.20 1.62
CA ASP A 162 27.55 -11.32 0.23
C ASP A 162 26.12 -11.88 0.04
N GLU A 163 25.36 -12.00 1.14
CA GLU A 163 23.94 -12.32 1.14
C GLU A 163 23.09 -11.07 1.37
N VAL A 164 21.89 -11.06 0.81
CA VAL A 164 20.92 -9.96 1.03
C VAL A 164 19.92 -10.39 2.09
N VAL A 165 19.94 -9.69 3.22
CA VAL A 165 19.08 -9.93 4.37
C VAL A 165 17.96 -8.90 4.37
N ALA A 166 16.71 -9.36 4.49
CA ALA A 166 15.58 -8.48 4.73
C ALA A 166 15.47 -8.17 6.23
N VAL A 167 15.35 -6.90 6.58
CA VAL A 167 15.36 -6.41 7.96
C VAL A 167 14.07 -5.63 8.23
N TYR A 168 13.39 -5.99 9.32
CA TYR A 168 12.20 -5.32 9.81
C TYR A 168 12.41 -4.94 11.28
N ASP A 169 12.23 -3.66 11.61
CA ASP A 169 12.43 -3.11 12.96
C ASP A 169 13.79 -3.49 13.58
N ASN A 170 14.87 -3.33 12.79
CA ASN A 170 16.24 -3.71 13.14
C ASN A 170 16.46 -5.22 13.43
N ARG A 171 15.48 -6.06 13.10
CA ARG A 171 15.57 -7.51 13.26
C ARG A 171 15.60 -8.18 11.87
N PRO A 172 16.57 -9.07 11.60
CA PRO A 172 16.55 -9.89 10.39
C PRO A 172 15.26 -10.71 10.31
N LEU A 173 14.59 -10.70 9.16
CA LEU A 173 13.47 -11.58 8.86
C LEU A 173 13.92 -12.86 8.16
N GLY A 174 15.05 -12.81 7.45
CA GLY A 174 15.58 -13.91 6.66
C GLY A 174 16.43 -13.41 5.50
N VAL A 175 16.89 -14.36 4.69
CA VAL A 175 17.83 -14.12 3.58
C VAL A 175 17.14 -14.33 2.24
N LEU A 176 17.42 -13.48 1.25
CA LEU A 176 16.96 -13.70 -0.11
C LEU A 176 17.66 -14.92 -0.71
N PRO A 177 16.93 -15.80 -1.41
CA PRO A 177 17.50 -17.04 -1.92
C PRO A 177 18.56 -16.76 -2.99
N ALA A 178 19.81 -17.13 -2.71
CA ALA A 178 20.97 -16.85 -3.57
C ALA A 178 20.78 -17.31 -5.03
N ALA A 179 20.06 -18.41 -5.26
CA ALA A 179 19.77 -18.94 -6.60
C ALA A 179 18.83 -18.05 -7.44
N ARG A 180 18.11 -17.12 -6.81
CA ARG A 180 17.17 -16.19 -7.45
C ARG A 180 17.58 -14.72 -7.28
N THR A 181 18.51 -14.44 -6.38
CA THR A 181 19.10 -13.11 -6.24
C THR A 181 20.07 -12.83 -7.39
N PRO A 182 19.89 -11.75 -8.16
CA PRO A 182 20.80 -11.43 -9.26
C PRO A 182 22.24 -11.19 -8.81
N LEU A 183 23.20 -11.63 -9.64
CA LEU A 183 24.62 -11.49 -9.36
C LEU A 183 25.00 -10.02 -9.14
N GLY A 184 25.74 -9.74 -8.07
CA GLY A 184 26.20 -8.39 -7.73
C GLY A 184 25.16 -7.52 -7.02
N PHE A 185 23.91 -7.99 -6.84
CA PHE A 185 22.88 -7.23 -6.13
C PHE A 185 23.26 -6.98 -4.66
N ALA A 186 23.88 -7.96 -3.99
CA ALA A 186 24.39 -7.79 -2.63
C ALA A 186 25.44 -6.66 -2.52
N GLY A 187 26.30 -6.52 -3.53
CA GLY A 187 27.28 -5.42 -3.60
C GLY A 187 26.60 -4.05 -3.80
N GLN A 188 25.53 -4.00 -4.59
CA GLN A 188 24.75 -2.76 -4.78
C GLN A 188 24.02 -2.38 -3.49
N VAL A 189 23.36 -3.33 -2.81
CA VAL A 189 22.76 -3.12 -1.49
C VAL A 189 23.79 -2.60 -0.48
N ALA A 190 24.99 -3.19 -0.47
CA ALA A 190 26.08 -2.73 0.40
C ALA A 190 26.48 -1.27 0.12
N ALA A 191 26.54 -0.86 -1.15
CA ALA A 191 26.89 0.51 -1.53
C ALA A 191 25.87 1.53 -1.01
N PHE A 192 24.58 1.26 -1.18
CA PHE A 192 23.50 2.13 -0.67
C PHE A 192 23.48 2.19 0.87
N GLN A 193 23.71 1.05 1.53
CA GLN A 193 23.84 0.99 2.99
C GLN A 193 25.02 1.85 3.48
N GLN A 194 26.19 1.77 2.84
CA GLN A 194 27.38 2.55 3.18
C GLN A 194 27.19 4.05 2.91
N ALA A 195 26.40 4.40 1.89
CA ALA A 195 26.05 5.78 1.58
C ALA A 195 25.04 6.42 2.56
N GLY A 196 24.47 5.62 3.49
CA GLY A 196 23.47 6.11 4.44
C GLY A 196 22.06 6.25 3.86
N THR A 197 21.81 5.69 2.68
CA THR A 197 20.51 5.68 2.00
C THR A 197 20.11 4.24 1.72
N PRO A 198 19.75 3.45 2.74
CA PRO A 198 19.52 2.01 2.58
C PRO A 198 18.37 1.74 1.61
N LEU A 199 18.50 0.67 0.82
CA LEU A 199 17.42 0.21 -0.02
C LEU A 199 16.37 -0.50 0.81
N ALA A 200 15.13 -0.39 0.38
CA ALA A 200 14.00 -1.05 0.97
C ALA A 200 13.12 -1.70 -0.08
N ALA A 201 12.35 -2.69 0.33
CA ALA A 201 11.45 -3.45 -0.51
C ALA A 201 10.09 -3.62 0.18
N ARG A 202 9.08 -3.96 -0.62
CA ARG A 202 7.80 -4.43 -0.11
C ARG A 202 7.93 -5.90 0.24
N ALA A 203 7.52 -6.28 1.43
CA ALA A 203 7.38 -7.67 1.83
C ALA A 203 5.90 -8.01 1.97
N PHE A 204 5.47 -9.13 1.40
CA PHE A 204 4.10 -9.63 1.49
C PHE A 204 4.10 -10.87 2.39
N CYS A 205 3.38 -10.78 3.51
CA CYS A 205 3.27 -11.83 4.52
C CYS A 205 1.93 -12.54 4.37
N GLY A 206 1.93 -13.81 3.95
CA GLY A 206 0.73 -14.60 3.65
C GLY A 206 1.03 -16.08 3.82
N ASP A 207 0.06 -16.87 4.29
CA ASP A 207 0.17 -18.34 4.36
C ASP A 207 1.43 -18.86 5.08
N ASN A 208 1.82 -18.20 6.19
CA ASN A 208 3.06 -18.46 6.95
C ASN A 208 4.36 -18.26 6.17
N LEU A 209 4.31 -17.54 5.06
CA LEU A 209 5.45 -17.21 4.20
C LEU A 209 5.63 -15.70 4.13
N ILE A 210 6.86 -15.30 3.80
CA ILE A 210 7.22 -13.92 3.49
C ILE A 210 7.88 -13.90 2.12
N ALA A 211 7.32 -13.19 1.17
CA ALA A 211 8.02 -12.88 -0.08
C ALA A 211 8.39 -11.41 -0.13
N VAL A 212 9.60 -11.12 -0.60
CA VAL A 212 10.12 -9.77 -0.76
C VAL A 212 10.14 -9.42 -2.24
N ASP A 213 9.51 -8.30 -2.59
CA ASP A 213 9.39 -7.76 -3.94
C ASP A 213 10.68 -7.04 -4.33
N VAL A 214 11.43 -7.62 -5.26
CA VAL A 214 12.77 -7.16 -5.65
C VAL A 214 12.85 -6.95 -7.16
N ALA A 215 13.02 -5.69 -7.57
CA ALA A 215 13.40 -5.30 -8.93
C ALA A 215 14.89 -4.91 -8.97
N ALA A 216 15.78 -5.90 -8.90
CA ALA A 216 17.22 -5.64 -8.81
C ALA A 216 17.80 -4.90 -10.04
N ASP A 217 17.19 -5.09 -11.20
CA ASP A 217 17.51 -4.42 -12.46
C ASP A 217 17.02 -2.96 -12.52
N LEU A 218 16.11 -2.57 -11.63
CA LEU A 218 15.52 -1.23 -11.54
C LEU A 218 15.96 -0.47 -10.28
N ILE A 219 17.12 -0.82 -9.72
CA ILE A 219 17.64 -0.21 -8.49
C ILE A 219 17.81 1.32 -8.60
N ASP A 220 18.21 1.81 -9.77
CA ASP A 220 18.39 3.25 -10.04
C ASP A 220 17.05 4.01 -10.06
N ALA A 221 15.94 3.29 -10.20
CA ALA A 221 14.59 3.84 -10.11
C ALA A 221 14.00 3.76 -8.69
N ALA A 222 14.79 3.38 -7.67
CA ALA A 222 14.35 3.44 -6.28
C ALA A 222 14.02 4.88 -5.87
N GLN A 223 12.93 5.07 -5.12
CA GLN A 223 12.42 6.39 -4.74
C GLN A 223 12.04 6.44 -3.26
N PRO A 224 12.07 7.61 -2.61
CA PRO A 224 11.49 7.76 -1.28
C PRO A 224 10.00 7.41 -1.28
N LEU A 225 9.53 6.72 -0.23
CA LEU A 225 8.10 6.52 -0.01
C LEU A 225 7.59 7.58 0.98
N PRO A 226 6.55 8.37 0.63
CA PRO A 226 5.94 9.30 1.58
C PRO A 226 5.45 8.56 2.84
N ALA A 227 5.68 9.14 4.02
CA ALA A 227 5.16 8.55 5.25
C ALA A 227 3.65 8.81 5.38
N LEU A 228 2.89 7.79 5.81
CA LEU A 228 1.49 7.95 6.20
C LEU A 228 1.45 8.50 7.64
N SER A 229 0.80 9.65 7.84
CA SER A 229 0.64 10.25 9.17
C SER A 229 -0.36 9.49 10.04
N GLU A 230 -1.30 8.81 9.40
CA GLU A 230 -2.27 7.98 10.09
C GLU A 230 -1.65 6.64 10.47
N PRO A 231 -1.88 6.14 11.70
CA PRO A 231 -1.39 4.84 12.11
C PRO A 231 -2.07 3.72 11.32
N PRO A 232 -1.43 2.54 11.20
CA PRO A 232 -2.12 1.36 10.69
C PRO A 232 -3.34 1.05 11.57
N PRO A 233 -4.42 0.49 11.00
CA PRO A 233 -5.50 -0.03 11.82
C PRO A 233 -4.95 -1.10 12.76
N GLN A 234 -5.22 -0.97 14.06
CA GLN A 234 -4.90 -2.03 15.01
C GLN A 234 -5.73 -3.27 14.65
N PRO A 235 -5.18 -4.50 14.79
CA PRO A 235 -6.02 -5.69 14.69
C PRO A 235 -7.16 -5.56 15.71
N TYR A 236 -8.37 -5.93 15.31
CA TYR A 236 -9.51 -6.00 16.22
C TYR A 236 -9.15 -7.00 17.33
N GLN A 237 -8.86 -6.51 18.55
CA GLN A 237 -8.85 -7.36 19.72
C GLN A 237 -10.32 -7.65 20.06
N PRO A 238 -10.77 -8.91 20.05
CA PRO A 238 -12.07 -9.25 20.61
C PRO A 238 -12.12 -8.70 22.03
N ILE A 239 -13.15 -7.92 22.34
CA ILE A 239 -13.39 -7.47 23.71
C ILE A 239 -13.53 -8.74 24.56
N ASP A 240 -12.65 -8.91 25.54
CA ASP A 240 -12.83 -9.96 26.54
C ASP A 240 -14.03 -9.57 27.41
N LEU A 241 -15.20 -10.12 27.07
CA LEU A 241 -16.43 -9.95 27.84
C LEU A 241 -16.38 -10.70 29.18
N SER A 242 -15.31 -11.47 29.45
CA SER A 242 -15.06 -12.14 30.73
C SER A 242 -14.17 -11.33 31.68
N ALA A 243 -13.61 -10.20 31.22
CA ALA A 243 -12.96 -9.25 32.11
C ALA A 243 -14.02 -8.59 33.02
N ASP A 244 -13.81 -8.64 34.33
CA ASP A 244 -14.67 -7.97 35.32
C ASP A 244 -14.66 -6.46 35.08
N TRP A 245 -15.66 -5.97 34.36
CA TRP A 245 -15.88 -4.54 34.12
C TRP A 245 -16.45 -3.88 35.38
N GLU A 246 -15.60 -3.50 36.34
CA GLU A 246 -15.94 -2.43 37.27
C GLU A 246 -15.82 -1.08 36.54
N ALA A 247 -16.85 -0.73 35.77
CA ALA A 247 -16.99 0.62 35.23
C ALA A 247 -17.39 1.58 36.37
N LEU A 248 -16.40 2.22 36.99
CA LEU A 248 -16.60 3.44 37.78
C LEU A 248 -16.81 4.63 36.82
N ILE A 249 -17.97 4.67 36.17
CA ILE A 249 -18.50 5.91 35.61
C ILE A 249 -19.79 6.20 36.36
N ASP A 250 -19.76 7.27 37.15
CA ASP A 250 -20.96 7.76 37.82
C ASP A 250 -21.95 8.24 36.75
N ALA A 251 -23.17 7.72 36.80
CA ALA A 251 -24.22 7.97 35.81
C ALA A 251 -24.62 9.46 35.72
N THR A 252 -24.15 10.29 36.66
CA THR A 252 -24.35 11.74 36.64
C THR A 252 -23.40 12.51 35.72
N GLU A 253 -22.31 11.91 35.21
CA GLU A 253 -21.36 12.61 34.32
C GLU A 253 -21.71 12.52 32.82
N VAL A 254 -22.68 11.68 32.43
CA VAL A 254 -23.11 11.52 31.03
C VAL A 254 -24.46 12.21 30.79
N SER A 255 -24.50 13.52 30.99
CA SER A 255 -25.59 14.34 30.46
C SER A 255 -25.04 15.64 29.87
N LEU A 256 -24.53 15.55 28.64
CA LEU A 256 -24.36 16.72 27.79
C LEU A 256 -25.69 16.98 27.10
N ASP A 257 -26.44 17.97 27.61
CA ASP A 257 -27.64 18.45 26.94
C ASP A 257 -27.27 18.96 25.54
N PRO A 258 -27.97 18.52 24.48
CA PRO A 258 -27.70 19.01 23.14
C PRO A 258 -28.03 20.51 23.07
N PRO A 259 -27.20 21.34 22.41
CA PRO A 259 -27.47 22.77 22.32
C PRO A 259 -28.79 23.02 21.57
N ARG A 260 -29.77 23.62 22.26
CA ARG A 260 -31.04 24.08 21.69
C ARG A 260 -31.05 25.59 21.56
N GLY A 261 -31.23 26.10 20.34
CA GLY A 261 -31.44 27.52 20.06
C GLY A 261 -30.93 27.93 18.67
N PRO A 262 -31.56 28.92 18.00
CA PRO A 262 -31.07 29.42 16.71
C PRO A 262 -29.71 30.09 16.88
N ARG A 263 -28.75 29.76 16.01
CA ARG A 263 -27.45 30.45 15.93
C ARG A 263 -27.62 31.77 15.18
N PRO A 264 -27.12 32.90 15.72
CA PRO A 264 -27.06 34.13 14.96
C PRO A 264 -26.02 33.98 13.83
N VAL A 265 -26.43 34.38 12.63
CA VAL A 265 -25.55 34.53 11.47
C VAL A 265 -25.34 36.03 11.27
N ALA A 266 -24.10 36.49 11.38
CA ALA A 266 -23.75 37.85 10.98
C ALA A 266 -23.57 37.88 9.46
N GLY A 267 -24.13 38.89 8.80
CA GLY A 267 -23.78 39.26 7.44
C GLY A 267 -23.90 40.77 7.28
N PRO A 268 -23.59 41.32 6.09
CA PRO A 268 -22.58 40.87 5.12
C PRO A 268 -21.14 41.17 5.56
#